data_AF-A0A9W8TMM3-F1
#
_entry.id   AF-A0A9W8TMM3-F1
#
_cell.length_a   1.000
_cell.length_b   1.000
_cell.length_c   1.000
_cell.angle_alpha   90.00
_cell.angle_beta   90.00
_cell.angle_gamma   90.00
#
_symmetry.space_group_name_H-M   'P 1'
#
loop_
_entity.id
_entity.type
_entity.pdbx_description
1 polymer ?
#
loop_
_entity_poly.entity_id
_entity_poly.type
_entity_poly.pdbx_seq_one_letter_code
_entity_poly.pdbx_strand_id
1 'polypeptide(L)'
;MDKGFAPLVELAANMGMRNARGGLHYNKTIAAAKSMKLERTSNILTEHRMLCADSEPVADAPAMFSSVEDLVDWVRGDWTGAYLYEGGGDRKDLTGRKTMMLKAFRARDNGADGEGWDADVEGTSGDDMGKWVVKGKAWVSGKIVFRIFHEEGSEEQGWEYTGFASPVRRACGGYWGIRNAERETSGGTFLFYRFG
;
A
#
# COMPACT_ATOMS: atom_id res chain seq x y z
N MET A 1 18.96 -12.99 6.47
CA MET A 1 19.48 -11.94 7.40
C MET A 1 18.52 -10.76 7.30
N ASP A 2 17.25 -10.94 7.70
CA ASP A 2 16.12 -10.12 7.19
C ASP A 2 15.32 -9.37 8.26
N LYS A 3 15.76 -9.40 9.52
CA LYS A 3 15.10 -8.68 10.63
C LYS A 3 15.48 -7.20 10.73
N GLY A 4 16.42 -6.72 9.90
CA GLY A 4 16.87 -5.33 9.91
C GLY A 4 15.98 -4.35 9.13
N PHE A 5 14.96 -4.83 8.41
CA PHE A 5 14.05 -3.97 7.63
C PHE A 5 12.80 -3.53 8.41
N ALA A 6 12.28 -4.36 9.31
CA ALA A 6 11.05 -4.05 10.06
C ALA A 6 11.15 -2.76 10.93
N PRO A 7 12.25 -2.50 11.67
CA PRO A 7 12.37 -1.29 12.48
C PRO A 7 12.50 0.01 11.67
N LEU A 8 12.85 -0.09 10.39
CA LEU A 8 13.03 1.05 9.49
C LEU A 8 11.73 1.39 8.76
N VAL A 9 10.92 0.37 8.46
CA VAL A 9 9.52 0.52 8.07
C VAL A 9 8.74 1.16 9.22
N GLU A 10 8.97 0.76 10.47
CA GLU A 10 8.40 1.38 11.68
C GLU A 10 8.71 2.87 11.86
N LEU A 11 9.92 3.30 11.49
CA LEU A 11 10.34 4.69 11.63
C LEU A 11 9.74 5.56 10.50
N ALA A 12 9.72 5.04 9.27
CA ALA A 12 9.03 5.65 8.15
C ALA A 12 7.51 5.70 8.37
N ALA A 13 6.99 4.66 9.00
CA ALA A 13 5.62 4.51 9.41
C ALA A 13 5.20 5.56 10.44
N ASN A 14 5.91 5.65 11.56
CA ASN A 14 5.61 6.62 12.63
C ASN A 14 5.70 8.08 12.14
N MET A 15 6.50 8.37 11.12
CA MET A 15 6.71 9.75 10.63
C MET A 15 5.87 10.11 9.39
N GLY A 16 5.48 9.13 8.56
CA GLY A 16 4.58 9.30 7.42
C GLY A 16 3.11 9.53 7.81
N MET A 17 2.73 9.09 9.02
CA MET A 17 1.38 9.19 9.60
C MET A 17 0.76 10.58 9.60
N ARG A 18 1.55 11.67 9.69
CA ARG A 18 0.99 13.02 9.85
C ARG A 18 0.81 13.79 8.54
N ASN A 19 1.22 13.27 7.38
CA ASN A 19 1.49 14.16 6.25
C ASN A 19 1.27 13.62 4.82
N ALA A 20 0.04 13.19 4.52
CA ALA A 20 -0.46 13.24 3.14
C ALA A 20 -0.50 14.69 2.58
N ARG A 21 -0.48 15.71 3.46
CA ARG A 21 -0.49 17.15 3.13
C ARG A 21 0.89 17.64 2.64
N GLY A 22 1.24 17.32 1.39
CA GLY A 22 2.29 18.00 0.62
C GLY A 22 3.75 17.57 0.86
N GLY A 23 4.02 16.41 1.47
CA GLY A 23 5.38 15.86 1.58
C GLY A 23 6.33 16.60 2.55
N LEU A 24 5.83 17.62 3.28
CA LEU A 24 6.65 18.49 4.14
C LEU A 24 7.36 17.74 5.28
N HIS A 25 6.70 16.77 5.91
CA HIS A 25 7.31 15.98 7.00
C HIS A 25 8.26 14.92 6.46
N TYR A 26 8.00 14.31 5.30
CA TYR A 26 9.01 13.47 4.64
C TYR A 26 10.31 14.25 4.42
N ASN A 27 10.25 15.49 3.93
CA ASN A 27 11.45 16.31 3.74
C ASN A 27 12.22 16.54 5.04
N LYS A 28 11.53 16.94 6.13
CA LYS A 28 12.15 17.16 7.43
C LYS A 28 12.76 15.88 8.01
N THR A 29 12.04 14.78 7.88
CA THR A 29 12.42 13.47 8.39
C THR A 29 13.58 12.85 7.61
N ILE A 30 13.56 12.95 6.27
CA ILE A 30 14.68 12.54 5.41
C ILE A 30 15.92 13.40 5.74
N ALA A 31 15.75 14.71 5.92
CA ALA A 31 16.85 15.60 6.30
C ALA A 31 17.44 15.23 7.66
N ALA A 32 16.61 14.93 8.67
CA ALA A 32 17.05 14.48 9.98
C ALA A 32 17.76 13.11 9.92
N ALA A 33 17.21 12.14 9.18
CA ALA A 33 17.85 10.84 8.98
C ALA A 33 19.23 10.99 8.32
N LYS A 34 19.35 11.86 7.31
CA LYS A 34 20.63 12.17 6.67
C LYS A 34 21.62 12.84 7.63
N SER A 35 21.19 13.81 8.44
CA SER A 35 22.08 14.47 9.41
C SER A 35 22.58 13.51 10.50
N MET A 36 21.77 12.51 10.85
CA MET A 36 22.13 11.43 11.78
C MET A 36 22.89 10.27 11.13
N LYS A 37 23.23 10.37 9.83
CA LYS A 37 23.91 9.30 9.05
C LYS A 37 23.15 7.98 9.01
N LEU A 38 21.82 8.04 9.09
CA LEU A 38 20.93 6.90 8.95
C LEU A 38 20.57 6.70 7.47
N GLU A 39 21.58 6.38 6.64
CA GLU A 39 21.46 6.35 5.18
C GLU A 39 20.32 5.44 4.70
N ARG A 40 20.27 4.21 5.24
CA ARG A 40 19.24 3.22 4.90
C ARG A 40 17.83 3.73 5.21
N THR A 41 17.65 4.36 6.37
CA THR A 41 16.38 4.98 6.77
C THR A 41 15.98 6.09 5.80
N SER A 42 16.93 6.96 5.44
CA SER A 42 16.68 8.07 4.53
C SER A 42 16.27 7.61 3.13
N ASN A 43 16.84 6.50 2.65
CA ASN A 43 16.49 5.89 1.36
C ASN A 43 15.07 5.31 1.40
N ILE A 44 14.72 4.58 2.47
CA ILE A 44 13.37 4.03 2.66
C ILE A 44 12.32 5.14 2.75
N LEU A 45 12.60 6.22 3.48
CA LEU A 45 11.72 7.37 3.60
C LEU A 45 11.52 8.09 2.26
N THR A 46 12.59 8.21 1.47
CA THR A 46 12.53 8.81 0.13
C THR A 46 11.68 7.95 -0.80
N GLU A 47 11.87 6.63 -0.75
CA GLU A 47 11.10 5.66 -1.51
C GLU A 47 9.62 5.65 -1.11
N HIS A 48 9.33 5.61 0.19
CA HIS A 48 7.96 5.68 0.68
C HIS A 48 7.29 7.01 0.31
N ARG A 49 8.05 8.13 0.32
CA ARG A 49 7.54 9.41 -0.19
C ARG A 49 7.19 9.33 -1.67
N MET A 50 8.05 8.75 -2.50
CA MET A 50 7.78 8.60 -3.92
C MET A 50 6.52 7.78 -4.18
N LEU A 51 6.35 6.67 -3.45
CA LEU A 51 5.23 5.75 -3.65
C LEU A 51 3.90 6.24 -3.05
N CYS A 52 3.95 7.01 -1.97
CA CYS A 52 2.75 7.35 -1.20
C CYS A 52 2.44 8.86 -1.16
N ALA A 53 3.38 9.73 -1.56
CA ALA A 53 3.30 11.18 -1.33
C ALA A 53 3.59 12.09 -2.54
N ASP A 54 4.19 11.61 -3.63
CA ASP A 54 4.62 12.54 -4.69
C ASP A 54 3.57 12.81 -5.80
N SER A 55 2.66 11.90 -6.14
CA SER A 55 1.35 12.14 -6.85
C SER A 55 0.77 10.82 -7.37
N GLU A 56 -0.56 10.74 -7.53
CA GLU A 56 -1.19 9.69 -8.35
C GLU A 56 -0.64 9.82 -9.79
N PRO A 57 -0.29 8.71 -10.47
CA PRO A 57 0.07 8.76 -11.88
C PRO A 57 -1.00 9.49 -12.68
N VAL A 58 -0.58 10.36 -13.61
CA VAL A 58 -1.50 11.09 -14.50
C VAL A 58 -2.37 10.07 -15.25
N ALA A 59 -3.65 10.37 -15.47
CA ALA A 59 -4.61 9.46 -16.12
C ALA A 59 -4.11 8.92 -17.48
N ASP A 60 -3.34 9.74 -18.21
CA ASP A 60 -2.76 9.40 -19.52
C ASP A 60 -1.35 8.80 -19.44
N ALA A 61 -0.89 8.37 -18.25
CA ALA A 61 0.39 7.70 -18.11
C ALA A 61 0.41 6.41 -18.96
N PRO A 62 1.52 6.10 -19.64
CA PRO A 62 1.67 4.82 -20.32
C PRO A 62 1.38 3.65 -19.39
N ALA A 63 0.80 2.57 -19.92
CA ALA A 63 0.58 1.34 -19.16
C ALA A 63 1.88 0.89 -18.50
N MET A 64 1.82 0.67 -17.18
CA MET A 64 2.95 0.24 -16.37
C MET A 64 3.26 -1.24 -16.60
N PHE A 65 2.24 -2.04 -16.88
CA PHE A 65 2.33 -3.44 -17.25
C PHE A 65 2.04 -3.62 -18.74
N SER A 66 2.83 -4.44 -19.42
CA SER A 66 2.69 -4.71 -20.86
C SER A 66 1.44 -5.52 -21.21
N SER A 67 0.86 -6.23 -20.25
CA SER A 67 -0.36 -7.02 -20.42
C SER A 67 -1.11 -7.21 -19.10
N VAL A 68 -2.35 -7.71 -19.18
CA VAL A 68 -3.15 -8.12 -18.01
C VAL A 68 -2.50 -9.31 -17.32
N GLU A 69 -1.89 -10.21 -18.10
CA GLU A 69 -1.16 -11.37 -17.60
C GLU A 69 0.05 -10.95 -16.74
N ASP A 70 0.84 -9.97 -17.22
CA ASP A 70 1.96 -9.42 -16.45
C ASP A 70 1.49 -8.78 -15.14
N LEU A 71 0.37 -8.05 -15.17
CA LEU A 71 -0.24 -7.48 -13.97
C LEU A 71 -0.67 -8.58 -12.98
N VAL A 72 -1.36 -9.62 -13.45
CA VAL A 72 -1.84 -10.73 -12.63
C VAL A 72 -0.68 -11.47 -11.96
N ASP A 73 0.39 -11.75 -12.70
CA ASP A 73 1.57 -12.44 -12.18
C ASP A 73 2.35 -11.57 -11.19
N TRP A 74 2.37 -10.25 -11.41
CA TRP A 74 2.98 -9.32 -10.48
C TRP A 74 2.22 -9.25 -9.14
N VAL A 75 0.90 -9.11 -9.19
CA VAL A 75 0.03 -9.00 -8.00
C VAL A 75 0.02 -10.29 -7.18
N ARG A 76 0.05 -11.46 -7.82
CA ARG A 76 -0.05 -12.76 -7.13
C ARG A 76 1.11 -13.00 -6.16
N GLY A 77 0.81 -13.61 -5.01
CA GLY A 77 1.80 -14.12 -4.06
C GLY A 77 1.77 -13.42 -2.72
N ASP A 78 2.89 -13.52 -2.01
CA ASP A 78 3.02 -13.03 -0.64
C ASP A 78 3.57 -11.61 -0.61
N TRP A 79 2.83 -10.73 0.06
CA TRP A 79 3.16 -9.33 0.29
C TRP A 79 3.34 -9.08 1.76
N THR A 80 4.37 -8.32 2.13
CA THR A 80 4.58 -7.87 3.51
C THR A 80 4.65 -6.35 3.52
N GLY A 81 3.98 -5.73 4.47
CA GLY A 81 3.96 -4.27 4.57
C GLY A 81 3.50 -3.81 5.94
N ALA A 82 3.13 -2.54 6.00
CA ALA A 82 2.57 -1.92 7.20
C ALA A 82 1.52 -0.87 6.84
N TYR A 83 0.56 -0.68 7.74
CA TYR A 83 -0.42 0.42 7.69
C TYR A 83 -0.12 1.46 8.74
N LEU A 84 -0.31 2.72 8.37
CA LEU A 84 -0.07 3.87 9.22
C LEU A 84 -1.41 4.42 9.70
N TYR A 85 -1.71 4.42 11.00
CA TYR A 85 -2.96 4.96 11.58
C TYR A 85 -2.66 5.84 12.79
N GLU A 86 -3.48 6.89 12.99
CA GLU A 86 -3.20 8.05 13.86
C GLU A 86 -2.92 7.74 15.34
N GLY A 87 -3.55 6.70 15.90
CA GLY A 87 -3.33 6.27 17.27
C GLY A 87 -3.11 4.77 17.28
N GLY A 88 -1.92 4.33 17.72
CA GLY A 88 -1.40 2.96 17.66
C GLY A 88 -2.28 1.82 18.18
N GLY A 89 -3.52 2.08 18.62
CA GLY A 89 -4.53 1.08 18.93
C GLY A 89 -4.08 0.10 20.01
N ASP A 90 -4.93 -0.86 20.34
CA ASP A 90 -4.55 -1.95 21.25
C ASP A 90 -3.71 -3.02 20.53
N ARG A 91 -2.71 -2.60 19.76
CA ARG A 91 -1.84 -3.52 19.03
C ARG A 91 -0.81 -4.15 19.95
N LYS A 92 -0.60 -5.44 19.73
CA LYS A 92 0.43 -6.22 20.41
C LYS A 92 1.76 -6.10 19.67
N ASP A 93 1.70 -5.88 18.36
CA ASP A 93 2.85 -5.65 17.51
C ASP A 93 2.97 -4.15 17.16
N LEU A 94 3.96 -3.51 17.77
CA LEU A 94 4.31 -2.12 17.51
C LEU A 94 4.82 -1.92 16.07
N THR A 95 5.27 -2.99 15.40
CA THR A 95 5.75 -2.92 14.02
C THR A 95 4.64 -2.63 13.02
N GLY A 96 3.44 -3.06 13.36
CA GLY A 96 2.30 -3.03 12.45
C GLY A 96 2.43 -3.81 11.18
N ARG A 97 3.30 -4.81 11.22
CA ARG A 97 3.53 -5.69 10.11
C ARG A 97 2.24 -6.43 9.74
N LYS A 98 1.89 -6.31 8.47
CA LYS A 98 0.82 -7.03 7.81
C LYS A 98 1.41 -7.93 6.75
N THR A 99 0.95 -9.17 6.68
CA THR A 99 1.26 -10.05 5.55
C THR A 99 -0.02 -10.34 4.78
N MET A 100 0.00 -10.19 3.46
CA MET A 100 -1.12 -10.53 2.57
C MET A 100 -0.70 -11.66 1.64
N MET A 101 -1.62 -12.59 1.38
CA MET A 101 -1.48 -13.62 0.36
C MET A 101 -2.53 -13.37 -0.71
N LEU A 102 -2.08 -12.97 -1.89
CA LEU A 102 -2.95 -12.52 -2.98
C LEU A 102 -3.01 -13.53 -4.13
N LYS A 103 -4.21 -13.69 -4.66
CA LYS A 103 -4.52 -14.30 -5.95
C LYS A 103 -5.08 -13.20 -6.84
N ALA A 104 -4.76 -13.28 -8.12
CA ALA A 104 -5.26 -12.34 -9.12
C ALA A 104 -5.68 -13.10 -10.38
N PHE A 105 -6.70 -12.57 -11.04
CA PHE A 105 -7.35 -13.14 -12.23
C PHE A 105 -7.79 -12.01 -13.15
N ARG A 106 -7.87 -12.26 -14.46
CA ARG A 106 -8.49 -11.31 -15.40
C ARG A 106 -9.93 -11.01 -14.97
N ALA A 107 -10.31 -9.74 -15.01
CA ALA A 107 -11.66 -9.30 -14.68
C ALA A 107 -12.69 -9.97 -15.61
N ARG A 108 -13.79 -10.49 -15.03
CA ARG A 108 -14.76 -11.32 -15.77
C ARG A 108 -15.81 -10.52 -16.55
N ASP A 109 -16.12 -9.29 -16.13
CA ASP A 109 -17.04 -8.39 -16.82
C ASP A 109 -16.67 -6.94 -16.49
N ASN A 110 -16.49 -6.10 -17.52
CA ASN A 110 -16.36 -4.65 -17.35
C ASN A 110 -17.68 -4.13 -16.79
N GLY A 111 -17.73 -3.89 -15.46
CA GLY A 111 -18.92 -3.41 -14.78
C GLY A 111 -19.54 -2.19 -15.48
N ALA A 112 -20.87 -2.20 -15.61
CA ALA A 112 -21.69 -1.24 -16.35
C ALA A 112 -21.62 0.23 -15.84
N ASP A 113 -20.80 0.53 -14.84
CA ASP A 113 -20.77 1.81 -14.11
C ASP A 113 -19.39 2.52 -14.18
N GLY A 114 -18.76 2.53 -15.36
CA GLY A 114 -17.96 3.69 -15.79
C GLY A 114 -16.45 3.72 -15.53
N GLU A 115 -15.87 2.81 -14.76
CA GLU A 115 -14.41 2.63 -14.71
C GLU A 115 -14.08 1.13 -14.77
N GLY A 116 -13.86 0.60 -15.97
CA GLY A 116 -13.41 -0.78 -16.15
C GLY A 116 -12.06 -1.00 -15.46
N TRP A 117 -11.84 -2.21 -14.94
CA TRP A 117 -10.56 -2.66 -14.36
C TRP A 117 -10.10 -3.94 -15.05
N ASP A 118 -8.79 -4.21 -15.02
CA ASP A 118 -8.20 -5.27 -15.83
C ASP A 118 -8.13 -6.61 -15.09
N ALA A 119 -7.98 -6.58 -13.77
CA ALA A 119 -7.84 -7.78 -12.94
C ALA A 119 -8.59 -7.68 -11.61
N ASP A 120 -9.26 -8.77 -11.25
CA ASP A 120 -9.81 -9.01 -9.92
C ASP A 120 -8.70 -9.56 -9.02
N VAL A 121 -8.65 -9.07 -7.78
CA VAL A 121 -7.71 -9.51 -6.76
C VAL A 121 -8.47 -10.03 -5.54
N GLU A 122 -8.09 -11.20 -5.06
CA GLU A 122 -8.65 -11.81 -3.85
C GLU A 122 -7.52 -12.32 -2.98
N GLY A 123 -7.69 -12.25 -1.67
CA GLY A 123 -6.67 -12.74 -0.78
C GLY A 123 -7.08 -12.75 0.66
N THR A 124 -6.12 -13.14 1.48
CA THR A 124 -6.23 -13.07 2.94
C THR A 124 -5.06 -12.29 3.46
N SER A 125 -5.21 -11.78 4.69
CA SER A 125 -4.14 -11.11 5.36
C SER A 125 -4.17 -11.38 6.86
N GLY A 126 -3.01 -11.34 7.49
CA GLY A 126 -2.85 -11.53 8.93
C GLY A 126 -1.94 -10.47 9.52
N ASP A 127 -2.31 -10.00 10.69
CA ASP A 127 -1.49 -9.20 11.60
C ASP A 127 -1.78 -9.61 13.06
N ASP A 128 -1.25 -8.85 14.01
CA ASP A 128 -1.45 -9.05 15.44
C ASP A 128 -2.87 -8.75 15.94
N MET A 129 -3.69 -8.12 15.10
CA MET A 129 -5.09 -7.79 15.38
C MET A 129 -6.06 -8.84 14.86
N GLY A 130 -5.64 -9.74 13.97
CA GLY A 130 -6.45 -10.87 13.53
C GLY A 130 -6.24 -11.27 12.07
N LYS A 131 -7.26 -11.93 11.54
CA LYS A 131 -7.33 -12.37 10.15
C LYS A 131 -8.27 -11.49 9.35
N TRP A 132 -7.91 -11.27 8.11
CA TRP A 132 -8.52 -10.27 7.24
C TRP A 132 -8.72 -10.86 5.86
N VAL A 133 -9.81 -10.42 5.22
CA VAL A 133 -10.11 -10.72 3.83
C VAL A 133 -9.71 -9.52 3.00
N VAL A 134 -9.10 -9.80 1.84
CA VAL A 134 -8.71 -8.80 0.84
C VAL A 134 -9.51 -9.06 -0.42
N LYS A 135 -10.22 -8.05 -0.90
CA LYS A 135 -10.78 -8.01 -2.25
C LYS A 135 -10.24 -6.79 -2.95
N GLY A 136 -10.07 -6.83 -4.26
CA GLY A 136 -9.50 -5.70 -4.95
C GLY A 136 -9.63 -5.73 -6.44
N LYS A 137 -9.21 -4.61 -7.02
CA LYS A 137 -9.22 -4.33 -8.44
C LYS A 137 -7.86 -3.79 -8.81
N ALA A 138 -7.35 -4.18 -9.96
CA ALA A 138 -6.07 -3.71 -10.46
C ALA A 138 -6.15 -3.34 -11.95
N TRP A 139 -5.32 -2.38 -12.32
CA TRP A 139 -5.24 -1.82 -13.67
C TRP A 139 -3.82 -1.98 -14.22
N VAL A 140 -3.69 -2.17 -15.54
CA VAL A 140 -2.39 -2.25 -16.22
C VAL A 140 -1.62 -0.92 -16.13
N SER A 141 -2.29 0.18 -15.80
CA SER A 141 -1.66 1.47 -15.45
C SER A 141 -0.85 1.41 -14.14
N GLY A 142 -1.02 0.37 -13.34
CA GLY A 142 -0.38 0.22 -12.03
C GLY A 142 -1.22 0.70 -10.87
N LYS A 143 -2.43 1.24 -11.09
CA LYS A 143 -3.39 1.51 -10.02
C LYS A 143 -3.88 0.18 -9.44
N ILE A 144 -4.03 0.13 -8.12
CA ILE A 144 -4.58 -1.01 -7.39
C ILE A 144 -5.45 -0.47 -6.25
N VAL A 145 -6.65 -1.02 -6.13
CA VAL A 145 -7.59 -0.69 -5.05
C VAL A 145 -7.93 -1.96 -4.28
N PHE A 146 -7.68 -1.97 -2.98
CA PHE A 146 -8.08 -3.06 -2.09
C PHE A 146 -9.18 -2.62 -1.13
N ARG A 147 -10.13 -3.51 -0.88
CA ARG A 147 -11.05 -3.51 0.26
C ARG A 147 -10.55 -4.58 1.24
N ILE A 148 -10.12 -4.14 2.42
CA ILE A 148 -9.61 -5.02 3.47
C ILE A 148 -10.52 -4.93 4.69
N PHE A 149 -11.03 -6.08 5.14
CA PHE A 149 -11.99 -6.18 6.24
C PHE A 149 -11.73 -7.42 7.09
N HIS A 150 -12.21 -7.40 8.34
CA HIS A 150 -12.03 -8.53 9.26
C HIS A 150 -12.77 -9.76 8.73
N GLU A 151 -12.22 -10.96 8.94
CA GLU A 151 -12.82 -12.23 8.46
C GLU A 151 -14.23 -12.47 9.02
N GLU A 152 -14.50 -11.98 10.23
CA GLU A 152 -15.82 -12.07 10.88
C GLU A 152 -16.76 -10.90 10.50
N GLY A 153 -16.25 -9.89 9.78
CA GLY A 153 -16.98 -8.69 9.39
C GLY A 153 -17.53 -8.76 7.97
N SER A 154 -18.04 -7.63 7.48
CA SER A 154 -18.50 -7.50 6.09
C SER A 154 -17.58 -6.61 5.26
N GLU A 155 -17.66 -6.76 3.93
CA GLU A 155 -16.91 -5.93 2.99
C GLU A 155 -17.25 -4.44 3.12
N GLU A 156 -18.49 -4.09 3.50
CA GLU A 156 -18.93 -2.70 3.70
C GLU A 156 -18.19 -2.02 4.85
N GLN A 157 -17.84 -2.78 5.89
CA GLN A 157 -17.07 -2.32 7.04
C GLN A 157 -15.57 -2.23 6.75
N GLY A 158 -15.13 -2.65 5.57
CA GLY A 158 -13.74 -2.61 5.15
C GLY A 158 -13.20 -1.21 4.91
N TRP A 159 -11.90 -1.08 5.07
CA TRP A 159 -11.15 0.08 4.64
C TRP A 159 -10.76 -0.07 3.17
N GLU A 160 -10.80 1.05 2.45
CA GLU A 160 -10.32 1.12 1.08
C GLU A 160 -8.86 1.57 1.07
N TYR A 161 -8.04 0.88 0.27
CA TYR A 161 -6.62 1.13 0.08
C TYR A 161 -6.41 1.40 -1.39
N THR A 162 -6.10 2.65 -1.74
CA THR A 162 -5.76 3.04 -3.10
C THR A 162 -4.26 3.20 -3.20
N GLY A 163 -3.63 2.39 -4.04
CA GLY A 163 -2.19 2.39 -4.21
C GLY A 163 -1.74 2.25 -5.66
N PHE A 164 -0.44 2.45 -5.82
CA PHE A 164 0.22 2.45 -7.11
C PHE A 164 1.41 1.50 -7.06
N ALA A 165 1.49 0.66 -8.08
CA ALA A 165 2.55 -0.30 -8.26
C ALA A 165 3.88 0.40 -8.57
N SER A 166 4.95 -0.24 -8.12
CA SER A 166 6.31 0.06 -8.52
C SER A 166 7.02 -1.24 -8.85
N PRO A 167 6.92 -1.72 -10.11
CA PRO A 167 7.43 -3.03 -10.53
C PRO A 167 8.93 -3.20 -10.26
N VAL A 168 9.72 -2.16 -10.55
CA VAL A 168 11.18 -2.14 -10.32
C VAL A 168 11.53 -2.44 -8.86
N ARG A 169 10.70 -1.97 -7.93
CA ARG A 169 10.91 -2.13 -6.47
C ARG A 169 10.12 -3.29 -5.88
N ARG A 170 9.30 -3.98 -6.68
CA ARG A 170 8.35 -5.02 -6.24
C ARG A 170 7.50 -4.53 -5.06
N ALA A 171 7.01 -3.30 -5.17
CA ALA A 171 6.31 -2.60 -4.09
C ALA A 171 4.98 -2.01 -4.57
N CYS A 172 4.04 -1.82 -3.65
CA CYS A 172 2.79 -1.11 -3.84
C CYS A 172 2.57 -0.19 -2.64
N GLY A 173 2.44 1.11 -2.88
CA GLY A 173 2.22 2.10 -1.83
C GLY A 173 1.10 3.05 -2.18
N GLY A 174 0.54 3.69 -1.17
CA GLY A 174 -0.57 4.62 -1.37
C GLY A 174 -1.21 5.07 -0.07
N TYR A 175 -2.52 5.30 -0.13
CA TYR A 175 -3.31 5.81 0.98
C TYR A 175 -4.52 4.92 1.26
N TRP A 176 -5.05 5.00 2.47
CA TRP A 176 -6.21 4.23 2.88
C TRP A 176 -7.18 5.07 3.69
N GLY A 177 -8.46 4.71 3.65
CA GLY A 177 -9.50 5.43 4.35
C GLY A 177 -10.87 4.83 4.12
N ILE A 178 -11.91 5.60 4.45
CA ILE A 178 -13.29 5.24 4.09
C ILE A 178 -13.40 5.07 2.57
N ARG A 179 -14.45 4.37 2.11
CA ARG A 179 -14.67 4.15 0.68
C ARG A 179 -14.71 5.48 -0.09
N ASN A 180 -14.03 5.52 -1.24
CA ASN A 180 -13.86 6.72 -2.07
C ASN A 180 -13.19 7.89 -1.32
N ALA A 181 -12.43 7.62 -0.25
CA ALA A 181 -11.62 8.65 0.37
C ALA A 181 -10.64 9.20 -0.67
N GLU A 182 -10.63 10.51 -0.81
CA GLU A 182 -9.59 11.19 -1.55
C GLU A 182 -8.29 11.13 -0.75
N ARG A 183 -7.17 11.32 -1.43
CA ARG A 183 -5.85 11.30 -0.79
C ARG A 183 -5.75 12.29 0.38
N GLU A 184 -6.37 13.46 0.22
CA GLU A 184 -6.41 14.57 1.17
C GLU A 184 -7.24 14.24 2.42
N THR A 185 -8.19 13.33 2.30
CA THR A 185 -9.13 12.89 3.36
C THR A 185 -8.84 11.48 3.86
N SER A 186 -7.75 10.86 3.39
CA SER A 186 -7.32 9.53 3.81
C SER A 186 -7.02 9.44 5.31
N GLY A 187 -7.30 8.27 5.89
CA GLY A 187 -6.97 7.95 7.29
C GLY A 187 -5.49 7.61 7.49
N GLY A 188 -4.76 7.31 6.42
CA GLY A 188 -3.32 7.13 6.48
C GLY A 188 -2.71 6.67 5.16
N THR A 189 -1.44 6.27 5.24
CA THR A 189 -0.71 5.68 4.10
C THR A 189 -0.33 4.23 4.39
N PHE A 190 0.02 3.50 3.34
CA PHE A 190 0.46 2.12 3.44
C PHE A 190 1.58 1.86 2.43
N LEU A 191 2.36 0.83 2.71
CA LEU A 191 3.36 0.32 1.79
C LEU A 191 3.53 -1.18 1.96
N PHE A 192 3.42 -1.90 0.84
CA PHE A 192 3.61 -3.34 0.72
C PHE A 192 4.74 -3.66 -0.24
N TYR A 193 5.49 -4.71 0.08
CA TYR A 193 6.60 -5.21 -0.71
C TYR A 193 6.49 -6.71 -0.88
N ARG A 194 6.99 -7.21 -2.00
CA ARG A 194 7.15 -8.64 -2.25
C ARG A 194 8.62 -9.01 -2.14
N PHE A 195 8.94 -9.88 -1.18
CA PHE A 195 10.25 -10.50 -1.08
C PHE A 195 10.28 -11.72 -2.00
N GLY A 196 11.27 -11.75 -2.91
CA GLY A 196 11.52 -12.88 -3.79
C GLY A 196 12.43 -13.91 -3.17
#